data_AF-A0A366HVN5-F1
#
_entry.id   AF-A0A366HVN5-F1
#
_cell.length_a   1.000
_cell.length_b   1.000
_cell.length_c   1.000
_cell.angle_alpha   90.00
_cell.angle_beta   90.00
_cell.angle_gamma   90.00
#
_symmetry.space_group_name_H-M   'P 1'
#
loop_
_entity.id
_entity.type
_entity.pdbx_description
1 polymer ?
#
loop_
_entity_poly.entity_id
_entity_poly.type
_entity_poly.pdbx_seq_one_letter_code
_entity_poly.pdbx_strand_id
1 'polypeptide(L)' 'MEPTPENIQAFRQARWRVRFSAHLIALHEGMSDRESIYWCDEREEYLTRHAHAKQSFAIFPREWSRLYP' A
#
# COMPACT_ATOMS: atom_id res chain seq x y z
N MET A 1 -19.15 -3.20 8.05
CA MET A 1 -19.04 -3.83 6.71
C MET A 1 -19.26 -5.32 6.89
N GLU A 2 -20.11 -5.94 6.08
CA GLU A 2 -20.37 -7.38 6.16
C GLU A 2 -19.26 -8.18 5.45
N PRO A 3 -18.83 -9.33 6.00
CA PRO A 3 -17.75 -10.14 5.44
C PRO A 3 -18.25 -11.03 4.29
N THR A 4 -18.76 -10.43 3.22
CA THR A 4 -19.08 -11.16 1.98
C THR A 4 -17.79 -11.59 1.27
N PRO A 5 -17.82 -12.62 0.40
CA PRO A 5 -16.66 -13.01 -0.39
C PRO A 5 -16.01 -11.85 -1.15
N GLU A 6 -16.82 -10.95 -1.72
CA GLU A 6 -16.38 -9.79 -2.47
C GLU A 6 -15.66 -8.79 -1.56
N ASN A 7 -16.21 -8.51 -0.37
CA ASN A 7 -15.59 -7.58 0.56
C ASN A 7 -14.29 -8.16 1.14
N ILE A 8 -14.23 -9.47 1.43
CA ILE A 8 -13.01 -10.14 1.88
C ILE A 8 -11.94 -10.08 0.78
N GLN A 9 -12.32 -10.29 -0.48
CA GLN A 9 -11.40 -10.17 -1.60
C GLN A 9 -10.89 -8.73 -1.78
N ALA A 10 -11.78 -7.74 -1.68
CA ALA A 10 -11.42 -6.32 -1.72
C ALA A 10 -10.47 -5.95 -0.57
N PHE A 11 -10.72 -6.46 0.64
CA PHE A 11 -9.84 -6.29 1.79
C PHE A 11 -8.44 -6.87 1.55
N ARG A 12 -8.35 -8.11 1.04
CA ARG A 12 -7.08 -8.76 0.71
C ARG A 12 -6.30 -7.97 -0.32
N GLN A 13 -6.97 -7.48 -1.37
CA GLN A 13 -6.36 -6.64 -2.39
C GLN A 13 -5.88 -5.30 -1.82
N ALA A 14 -6.69 -4.63 -0.99
CA ALA A 14 -6.30 -3.37 -0.34
C ALA A 14 -5.08 -3.57 0.57
N ARG A 15 -5.06 -4.64 1.37
CA ARG A 15 -3.91 -5.01 2.20
C ARG A 15 -2.66 -5.31 1.38
N TRP A 16 -2.81 -6.06 0.28
CA TRP A 16 -1.71 -6.35 -0.63
C TRP A 16 -1.14 -5.05 -1.22
N ARG A 17 -1.98 -4.11 -1.67
CA ARG A 17 -1.54 -2.81 -2.21
C ARG A 17 -0.75 -2.01 -1.19
N VAL A 18 -1.16 -1.97 0.08
CA VAL A 18 -0.41 -1.30 1.15
C VAL A 18 0.97 -1.93 1.33
N ARG A 19 1.06 -3.27 1.40
CA ARG A 19 2.33 -3.97 1.56
C ARG A 19 3.25 -3.79 0.36
N PHE A 20 2.69 -3.92 -0.84
CA PHE A 20 3.44 -3.81 -2.09
C PHE A 20 4.02 -2.40 -2.27
N SER A 21 3.21 -1.36 -2.07
CA SER A 21 3.69 0.03 -2.16
C SER A 21 4.74 0.37 -1.10
N ALA A 22 4.62 -0.15 0.13
CA ALA A 22 5.67 -0.01 1.15
C ALA A 22 6.98 -0.70 0.71
N HIS A 23 6.89 -1.87 0.07
CA HIS A 23 8.06 -2.57 -0.45
C HIS A 23 8.72 -1.81 -1.61
N LEU A 24 7.94 -1.25 -2.52
CA LEU A 24 8.46 -0.40 -3.60
C LEU A 24 9.22 0.81 -3.06
N ILE A 25 8.67 1.50 -2.05
CA ILE A 25 9.38 2.60 -1.38
C ILE A 25 10.71 2.10 -0.81
N ALA A 26 10.71 0.98 -0.08
CA ALA A 26 11.92 0.45 0.52
C ALA A 26 13.00 0.07 -0.53
N LEU A 27 12.59 -0.50 -1.67
CA LEU A 27 13.50 -0.80 -2.78
C LEU A 27 14.05 0.46 -3.43
N HIS A 28 13.19 1.45 -3.68
CA HIS A 28 13.54 2.75 -4.25
C HIS A 28 14.55 3.50 -3.38
N GLU A 29 14.32 3.48 -2.07
CA GLU A 29 15.27 4.00 -1.09
C GLU A 29 16.60 3.25 -1.18
N GLY A 30 16.64 1.96 -1.53
CA GLY A 30 17.89 1.22 -1.71
C GLY A 30 18.74 1.62 -2.91
N MET A 31 18.25 2.47 -3.82
CA MET A 31 18.94 2.82 -5.07
C MET A 31 20.06 3.86 -4.85
N SER A 32 21.08 3.82 -5.71
CA SER A 32 22.31 4.63 -5.58
C SER A 32 22.20 6.06 -6.12
N ASP A 33 21.10 6.40 -6.79
CA ASP A 33 20.88 7.65 -7.51
C ASP A 33 19.94 8.61 -6.77
N ARG A 34 19.93 8.57 -5.43
CA ARG A 34 19.02 9.37 -4.58
C ARG A 34 19.06 10.88 -4.77
N GLU A 35 20.12 11.41 -5.37
CA GLU A 35 20.30 12.83 -5.64
C GLU A 35 19.77 13.25 -7.04
N SER A 36 19.35 12.28 -7.85
CA SER A 36 18.73 12.52 -9.15
C SER A 36 17.33 13.12 -8.99
N ILE A 37 16.98 14.08 -9.85
CA ILE A 37 15.63 14.65 -9.91
C ILE A 37 14.60 13.56 -10.20
N TYR A 38 14.92 12.63 -11.10
CA TYR A 38 14.03 11.50 -11.44
C TYR A 38 13.75 10.60 -10.23
N TRP A 39 14.76 10.37 -9.39
CA TRP A 39 14.59 9.59 -8.17
C TRP A 39 13.64 10.29 -7.19
N CYS A 40 13.76 11.61 -7.04
CA CYS A 40 12.88 12.41 -6.19
C CYS A 40 11.42 12.36 -6.67
N ASP A 41 11.19 12.52 -7.97
CA ASP A 41 9.85 12.49 -8.56
C ASP A 41 9.20 11.11 -8.40
N GLU A 42 9.93 10.03 -8.70
CA GLU A 42 9.44 8.65 -8.52
C GLU A 42 9.15 8.34 -7.05
N ARG A 43 9.98 8.85 -6.13
CA ARG A 43 9.77 8.70 -4.70
C ARG A 43 8.47 9.37 -4.25
N GLU A 44 8.21 10.60 -4.69
CA GLU A 44 6.97 11.31 -4.37
C GLU A 44 5.74 10.56 -4.91
N GLU A 45 5.85 10.01 -6.12
CA GLU A 45 4.81 9.16 -6.69
C GLU A 45 4.56 7.91 -5.83
N TYR A 46 5.61 7.21 -5.41
CA TYR A 46 5.47 6.01 -4.58
C TYR A 46 4.85 6.32 -3.21
N LEU A 47 5.23 7.44 -2.59
CA LEU A 47 4.64 7.91 -1.34
C LEU A 47 3.15 8.23 -1.52
N THR A 48 2.78 8.90 -2.62
CA THR A 48 1.39 9.22 -2.95
C THR A 48 0.56 7.95 -3.15
N ARG A 49 1.06 7.00 -3.95
CA ARG A 49 0.43 5.69 -4.17
C ARG A 49 0.26 4.92 -2.84
N HIS A 50 1.26 4.95 -1.96
CA HIS A 50 1.18 4.31 -0.65
C HIS A 50 0.14 4.96 0.26
N ALA A 51 0.07 6.30 0.28
CA ALA A 51 -0.96 7.03 1.02
C ALA A 51 -2.37 6.67 0.56
N HIS A 52 -2.61 6.61 -0.75
CA HIS A 52 -3.90 6.21 -1.33
C HIS A 52 -4.26 4.75 -0.99
N ALA A 53 -3.28 3.85 -1.02
CA ALA A 53 -3.48 2.47 -0.61
C ALA A 53 -3.87 2.36 0.87
N LYS A 54 -3.23 3.14 1.75
CA LYS A 54 -3.58 3.21 3.18
C LYS A 54 -4.99 3.76 3.42
N GLN A 55 -5.38 4.82 2.71
CA GLN A 55 -6.74 5.37 2.80
C GLN A 55 -7.78 4.34 2.35
N SER A 56 -7.52 3.67 1.22
CA SER A 56 -8.38 2.60 0.70
C SER A 56 -8.47 1.41 1.65
N PHE A 57 -7.39 1.09 2.38
CA PHE A 57 -7.39 0.03 3.38
C PHE A 57 -8.11 0.44 4.67
N ALA A 58 -8.07 1.73 5.04
CA ALA A 58 -8.66 2.24 6.27
C ALA A 58 -10.19 2.14 6.34
N ILE A 59 -10.86 1.92 5.21
CA ILE A 59 -12.33 1.72 5.16
C ILE A 59 -12.75 0.36 5.75
N PHE A 60 -11.82 -0.61 5.82
CA PHE A 60 -12.10 -1.95 6.30
C PHE A 60 -11.97 -2.03 7.83
N PRO A 61 -12.77 -2.88 8.50
CA PRO A 61 -12.66 -3.07 9.94
C PRO A 61 -11.28 -3.59 10.35
N ARG A 62 -10.72 -3.06 11.44
CA ARG A 62 -9.34 -3.39 11.87
C ARG A 62 -9.20 -4.86 12.24
N GLU A 63 -10.25 -5.44 12.81
CA GLU A 63 -10.33 -6.83 13.22
C GLU A 63 -10.22 -7.82 12.05
N TRP A 64 -10.50 -7.40 10.81
CA TRP A 64 -10.35 -8.25 9.63
C TRP A 64 -8.89 -8.65 9.39
N SER A 65 -7.93 -7.87 9.86
CA SER A 65 -6.50 -8.23 9.79
C SER A 65 -6.17 -9.47 10.62
N ARG A 66 -6.99 -9.81 11.62
CA ARG A 66 -6.85 -11.02 12.43
C ARG A 66 -7.67 -12.18 11.88
N LEU A 67 -8.87 -11.89 11.35
CA LEU A 67 -9.82 -12.90 10.86
C LEU A 67 -9.45 -13.42 9.45
N TYR A 68 -8.86 -12.57 8.62
CA TYR A 68 -8.51 -12.87 7.23
C TYR A 68 -7.03 -12.55 6.98
N PRO A 69 -6.12 -13.41 7.48
CA PRO A 69 -4.68 -13.20 7.37
C PRO A 69 -4.15 -13.22 5.94
#